data_AF-A0A374ALC6-F1
#
_entry.id   AF-A0A374ALC6-F1
#
_cell.length_a   1.000
_cell.length_b   1.000
_cell.length_c   1.000
_cell.angle_alpha   90.00
_cell.angle_beta   90.00
_cell.angle_gamma   90.00
#
_symmetry.space_group_name_H-M   'P 1'
#
loop_
_entity.id
_entity.type
_entity.pdbx_description
1 polymer ?
#
loop_
_entity_poly.entity_id
_entity_poly.type
_entity_poly.pdbx_seq_one_letter_code
_entity_poly.pdbx_strand_id
1 'polypeptide(L)'
;MRKKSHISLAGQIMDSLRLEEVFDYKLPFYVGSIWPDCRPSFLTTPHTFDITYDKIENQLDDFVADYDTLKGMNMRRCAKLGVIIHYIADYFTFPHNSTYEGNVKDHCIYERDLKHGLKEYLSTEEAMERKDKIVPLNSTKGLSEFIQNIHAEYMRREHSVADDIKYIVDVCTTVVMSILNIIKISYENVALKVQYA
;
A
#
# COMPACT_ATOMS: atom_id res chain seq x y z
N MET A 1 8.85 -2.50 -7.73
CA MET A 1 8.52 -1.60 -8.87
C MET A 1 9.63 -0.56 -9.00
N ARG A 2 9.61 0.31 -10.01
CA ARG A 2 10.50 1.49 -10.04
C ARG A 2 9.99 2.57 -9.07
N LYS A 3 10.90 3.30 -8.42
CA LYS A 3 10.60 4.47 -7.56
C LYS A 3 9.56 5.45 -8.14
N LYS A 4 9.63 5.75 -9.44
CA LYS A 4 8.65 6.65 -10.10
C LYS A 4 7.24 6.06 -10.09
N SER A 5 7.09 4.74 -10.23
CA SER A 5 5.81 4.05 -10.14
C SER A 5 5.22 4.17 -8.73
N HIS A 6 6.04 3.98 -7.68
CA HIS A 6 5.59 4.18 -6.29
C HIS A 6 5.17 5.62 -6.00
N ILE A 7 5.88 6.61 -6.54
CA ILE A 7 5.50 8.03 -6.40
C ILE A 7 4.16 8.29 -7.11
N SER A 8 3.98 7.79 -8.34
CA SER A 8 2.73 7.95 -9.08
C SER A 8 1.55 7.28 -8.36
N LEU A 9 1.73 6.06 -7.85
CA LEU A 9 0.71 5.36 -7.06
C LEU A 9 0.37 6.14 -5.78
N ALA A 10 1.38 6.58 -5.02
CA ALA A 10 1.16 7.37 -3.82
C ALA A 10 0.41 8.68 -4.13
N GLY A 11 0.72 9.32 -5.26
CA GLY A 11 0.00 10.52 -5.70
C GLY A 11 -1.47 10.25 -6.00
N GLN A 12 -1.76 9.17 -6.73
CA GLN A 12 -3.14 8.80 -7.01
C GLN A 12 -3.92 8.45 -5.75
N ILE A 13 -3.33 7.74 -4.79
CA ILE A 13 -3.99 7.43 -3.52
C ILE A 13 -4.23 8.72 -2.70
N MET A 14 -3.24 9.61 -2.65
CA MET A 14 -3.37 10.92 -1.99
C MET A 14 -4.55 11.71 -2.54
N ASP A 15 -4.65 11.82 -3.87
CA ASP A 15 -5.66 12.63 -4.53
C ASP A 15 -7.04 11.97 -4.50
N SER A 16 -7.14 10.67 -4.82
CA SER A 16 -8.42 9.96 -4.88
C SER A 16 -9.09 9.85 -3.51
N LEU A 17 -8.32 9.61 -2.45
CA LEU A 17 -8.82 9.51 -1.08
C LEU A 17 -8.80 10.85 -0.33
N ARG A 18 -8.40 11.96 -0.99
CA ARG A 18 -8.26 13.29 -0.39
C ARG A 18 -7.47 13.28 0.92
N LEU A 19 -6.35 12.55 0.93
CA LEU A 19 -5.59 12.29 2.15
C LEU A 19 -5.00 13.58 2.76
N GLU A 20 -4.90 14.68 2.01
CA GLU A 20 -4.54 15.98 2.59
C GLU A 20 -5.48 16.52 3.66
N GLU A 21 -6.71 16.02 3.72
CA GLU A 21 -7.66 16.41 4.77
C GLU A 21 -7.41 15.66 6.07
N VAL A 22 -6.65 14.56 5.99
CA VAL A 22 -6.32 13.68 7.12
C VAL A 22 -4.86 13.83 7.52
N PHE A 23 -3.96 14.05 6.55
CA PHE A 23 -2.51 14.05 6.74
C PHE A 23 -2.01 15.46 7.02
N ASP A 24 -1.27 15.62 8.11
CA ASP A 24 -0.63 16.90 8.45
C ASP A 24 0.39 17.30 7.35
N TYR A 25 0.99 16.30 6.70
CA TYR A 25 2.00 16.50 5.66
C TYR A 25 1.91 15.43 4.56
N LYS A 26 1.86 15.88 3.29
CA LYS A 26 1.89 14.98 2.13
C LYS A 26 3.28 14.39 1.87
N LEU A 27 4.33 15.21 1.94
CA LEU A 27 5.69 14.85 1.52
C LEU A 27 6.24 13.57 2.19
N PRO A 28 6.07 13.36 3.52
CA PRO A 28 6.57 12.15 4.17
C PRO A 28 5.95 10.87 3.63
N PHE A 29 4.69 10.89 3.17
CA PHE A 29 4.06 9.74 2.53
C PHE A 29 4.77 9.34 1.23
N TYR A 30 5.03 10.31 0.36
CA TYR A 30 5.81 10.10 -0.87
C TYR A 30 7.24 9.64 -0.60
N VAL A 31 7.90 10.21 0.41
CA VAL A 31 9.25 9.78 0.79
C VAL A 31 9.21 8.34 1.29
N GLY A 32 8.23 8.00 2.13
CA GLY A 32 8.00 6.65 2.63
C GLY A 32 7.83 5.63 1.49
N SER A 33 7.09 5.99 0.43
CA SER A 33 6.80 5.06 -0.68
C SER A 33 8.00 4.70 -1.57
N ILE A 34 9.13 5.41 -1.44
CA ILE A 34 10.38 5.10 -2.15
C ILE A 34 11.54 4.75 -1.20
N TRP A 35 11.33 4.90 0.10
CA TRP A 35 12.39 4.77 1.09
C TRP A 35 13.01 3.36 1.12
N PRO A 36 12.24 2.25 1.00
CA PRO A 36 12.82 0.91 0.99
C PRO A 36 13.86 0.71 -0.13
N ASP A 37 13.58 1.17 -1.35
CA ASP A 37 14.51 1.13 -2.50
C ASP A 37 15.74 2.06 -2.37
N CYS A 38 15.77 2.89 -1.34
CA CYS A 38 16.89 3.79 -1.07
C CYS A 38 17.79 3.28 0.06
N ARG A 39 17.40 2.20 0.76
CA ARG A 39 18.19 1.63 1.84
C ARG A 39 19.18 0.59 1.31
N PRO A 40 20.42 0.53 1.85
CA PRO A 40 21.36 -0.54 1.52
C PRO A 40 20.82 -1.95 1.78
N SER A 41 19.87 -2.08 2.72
CA SER A 41 19.22 -3.36 3.06
C SER A 41 18.43 -3.99 1.91
N PHE A 42 18.12 -3.26 0.84
CA PHE A 42 17.54 -3.85 -0.38
C PHE A 42 18.44 -4.94 -0.99
N LEU A 43 19.77 -4.84 -0.79
CA LEU A 43 20.72 -5.84 -1.28
C LEU A 43 20.65 -7.17 -0.50
N THR A 44 20.08 -7.17 0.70
CA THR A 44 20.09 -8.34 1.60
C THR A 44 18.69 -8.83 1.97
N THR A 45 17.63 -8.04 1.73
CA THR A 45 16.25 -8.42 2.01
C THR A 45 15.40 -8.23 0.75
N PRO A 46 15.07 -9.31 0.02
CA PRO A 46 14.19 -9.22 -1.14
C PRO A 46 12.81 -8.68 -0.74
N HIS A 47 12.22 -7.81 -1.56
CA HIS A 47 10.87 -7.28 -1.37
C HIS A 47 9.79 -8.29 -1.80
N THR A 48 9.92 -9.53 -1.31
CA THR A 48 9.00 -10.62 -1.64
C THR A 48 8.03 -10.84 -0.50
N PHE A 49 6.82 -11.28 -0.83
CA PHE A 49 5.76 -11.53 0.14
C PHE A 49 6.21 -12.53 1.22
N ASP A 50 6.70 -13.70 0.80
CA ASP A 50 7.11 -14.81 1.67
C ASP A 50 8.21 -14.44 2.69
N ILE A 51 9.01 -13.42 2.42
CA ILE A 51 10.14 -13.01 3.28
C ILE A 51 9.77 -11.84 4.19
N THR A 52 8.95 -10.91 3.70
CA THR A 52 8.77 -9.61 4.37
C THR A 52 7.37 -9.35 4.88
N TYR A 53 6.39 -10.19 4.54
CA TYR A 53 5.00 -9.92 4.90
C TYR A 53 4.75 -9.90 6.41
N ASP A 54 5.28 -10.84 7.19
CA ASP A 54 5.14 -10.84 8.67
C ASP A 54 5.60 -9.51 9.29
N LYS A 55 6.64 -8.89 8.73
CA LYS A 55 7.12 -7.58 9.17
C LYS A 55 6.17 -6.44 8.78
N ILE A 56 5.48 -6.55 7.65
CA ILE A 56 4.46 -5.59 7.23
C ILE A 56 3.17 -5.77 8.02
N GLU A 57 2.78 -7.00 8.32
CA GLU A 57 1.66 -7.32 9.22
C GLU A 57 1.90 -6.69 10.60
N ASN A 58 3.06 -6.94 11.22
CA ASN A 58 3.41 -6.30 12.49
C ASN A 58 3.42 -4.76 12.39
N GLN A 59 3.91 -4.19 11.28
CA GLN A 59 3.85 -2.74 11.07
C GLN A 59 2.41 -2.21 10.94
N LEU A 60 1.48 -2.98 10.36
CA LEU A 60 0.06 -2.63 10.28
C LEU A 60 -0.57 -2.62 11.67
N ASP A 61 -0.30 -3.66 12.47
CA ASP A 61 -0.78 -3.76 13.85
C ASP A 61 -0.24 -2.61 14.71
N ASP A 62 1.08 -2.38 14.70
CA ASP A 62 1.72 -1.26 15.40
C ASP A 62 1.17 0.09 14.93
N PHE A 63 0.90 0.24 13.63
CA PHE A 63 0.39 1.49 13.08
C PHE A 63 -0.95 1.86 13.71
N VAL A 64 -1.85 0.89 13.87
CA VAL A 64 -3.16 1.07 14.49
C VAL A 64 -3.05 1.18 16.01
N ALA A 65 -2.32 0.26 16.67
CA ALA A 65 -2.23 0.19 18.12
C ALA A 65 -1.58 1.44 18.74
N ASP A 66 -0.54 1.98 18.10
CA ASP A 66 0.16 3.16 18.60
C ASP A 66 -0.57 4.48 18.24
N TYR A 67 -1.75 4.43 17.62
CA TYR A 67 -2.42 5.64 17.14
C TYR A 67 -2.77 6.58 18.29
N ASP A 68 -2.30 7.81 18.15
CA ASP A 68 -2.45 8.87 19.14
C ASP A 68 -3.30 9.97 18.50
N THR A 69 -4.53 10.11 18.98
CA THR A 69 -5.51 11.06 18.46
C THR A 69 -5.06 12.51 18.59
N LEU A 70 -4.19 12.83 19.55
CA LEU A 70 -3.63 14.18 19.71
C LEU A 70 -2.54 14.47 18.69
N LYS A 71 -1.85 13.44 18.18
CA LYS A 71 -0.78 13.58 17.20
C LYS A 71 -1.20 13.31 15.76
N GLY A 72 -2.39 12.75 15.55
CA GLY A 72 -2.97 12.50 14.22
C GLY A 72 -2.03 11.79 13.24
N MET A 73 -2.17 12.14 11.96
CA MET A 73 -1.29 11.67 10.87
C MET A 73 -0.08 12.60 10.70
N ASN A 74 0.78 12.65 11.72
CA ASN A 74 2.03 13.38 11.67
C ASN A 74 3.04 12.81 10.65
N MET A 75 4.16 13.52 10.45
CA MET A 75 5.21 13.16 9.49
C MET A 75 5.68 11.70 9.59
N ARG A 76 5.87 11.18 10.81
CA ARG A 76 6.35 9.80 11.03
C ARG A 76 5.29 8.79 10.57
N ARG A 77 4.02 9.03 10.86
CA ARG A 77 2.91 8.15 10.47
C ARG A 77 2.69 8.18 8.97
N CYS A 78 2.69 9.36 8.34
CA CYS A 78 2.65 9.46 6.88
C CYS A 78 3.79 8.67 6.21
N ALA A 79 5.02 8.80 6.72
CA ALA A 79 6.15 8.03 6.19
C ALA A 79 6.02 6.52 6.40
N LYS A 80 5.57 6.07 7.58
CA LYS A 80 5.32 4.64 7.86
C LYS A 80 4.27 4.07 6.90
N LEU A 81 3.17 4.78 6.68
CA LEU A 81 2.14 4.34 5.74
C LEU A 81 2.68 4.27 4.30
N GLY A 82 3.52 5.24 3.90
CA GLY A 82 4.21 5.18 2.60
C GLY A 82 5.05 3.92 2.44
N VAL A 83 5.79 3.52 3.49
CA VAL A 83 6.58 2.27 3.50
C VAL A 83 5.69 1.04 3.39
N ILE A 84 4.55 1.00 4.10
CA ILE A 84 3.59 -0.11 4.00
C ILE A 84 3.10 -0.23 2.55
N ILE A 85 2.67 0.88 1.94
CA ILE A 85 2.15 0.88 0.56
C ILE A 85 3.23 0.51 -0.47
N HIS A 86 4.49 0.86 -0.23
CA HIS A 86 5.60 0.38 -1.06
C HIS A 86 5.64 -1.14 -1.14
N TYR A 87 5.67 -1.82 0.02
CA TYR A 87 5.77 -3.26 0.08
C TYR A 87 4.52 -3.95 -0.48
N ILE A 88 3.32 -3.45 -0.14
CA ILE A 88 2.09 -3.97 -0.71
C ILE A 88 2.13 -3.90 -2.24
N ALA A 89 2.55 -2.78 -2.83
CA ALA A 89 2.63 -2.65 -4.27
C ALA A 89 3.66 -3.62 -4.91
N ASP A 90 4.79 -3.84 -4.24
CA ASP A 90 5.80 -4.82 -4.70
C ASP A 90 5.27 -6.25 -4.66
N TYR A 91 4.46 -6.62 -3.65
CA TYR A 91 3.87 -7.97 -3.58
C TYR A 91 2.95 -8.30 -4.76
N PHE A 92 2.33 -7.30 -5.38
CA PHE A 92 1.49 -7.45 -6.58
C PHE A 92 2.22 -7.07 -7.88
N THR A 93 3.55 -7.06 -7.85
CA THR A 93 4.40 -6.87 -9.04
C THR A 93 5.11 -8.17 -9.36
N PHE A 94 4.81 -8.80 -10.49
CA PHE A 94 5.18 -10.19 -10.76
C PHE A 94 6.68 -10.50 -10.56
N PRO A 95 7.64 -9.66 -11.03
CA PRO A 95 9.06 -9.87 -10.79
C PRO A 95 9.51 -9.95 -9.31
N HIS A 96 8.69 -9.53 -8.35
CA HIS A 96 8.98 -9.61 -6.91
C HIS A 96 8.38 -10.84 -6.23
N ASN A 97 7.96 -11.84 -7.01
CA ASN A 97 7.33 -13.05 -6.50
C ASN A 97 8.15 -14.31 -6.87
N SER A 98 8.04 -15.34 -6.03
CA SER A 98 8.86 -16.56 -6.12
C SER A 98 8.63 -17.39 -7.38
N THR A 99 7.49 -17.20 -8.07
CA THR A 99 7.15 -17.85 -9.35
C THR A 99 7.73 -17.14 -10.56
N TYR A 100 8.45 -16.02 -10.39
CA TYR A 100 9.08 -15.31 -11.50
C TYR A 100 10.37 -16.02 -11.96
N GLU A 101 10.37 -16.53 -13.19
CA GLU A 101 11.51 -17.26 -13.77
C GLU A 101 12.44 -16.36 -14.62
N GLY A 102 12.12 -15.07 -14.77
CA GLY A 102 12.88 -14.14 -15.59
C GLY A 102 14.20 -13.70 -14.96
N ASN A 103 15.15 -13.26 -15.77
CA ASN A 103 16.42 -12.73 -15.27
C ASN A 103 16.33 -11.23 -14.94
N VAL A 104 17.43 -10.65 -14.44
CA VAL A 104 17.50 -9.22 -14.06
C VAL A 104 17.16 -8.27 -15.22
N LYS A 105 17.52 -8.62 -16.46
CA LYS A 105 17.16 -7.82 -17.64
C LYS A 105 15.66 -7.87 -17.90
N ASP A 106 15.06 -9.05 -17.80
CA ASP A 106 13.62 -9.23 -17.97
C ASP A 106 12.84 -8.46 -16.89
N HIS A 107 13.33 -8.50 -15.63
CA HIS A 107 12.80 -7.69 -14.52
C HIS A 107 12.83 -6.20 -14.87
N CYS A 108 13.98 -5.71 -15.34
CA CYS A 108 14.15 -4.30 -15.69
C CYS A 108 13.22 -3.85 -16.82
N ILE A 109 12.97 -4.73 -17.79
CA ILE A 109 12.03 -4.52 -18.91
C ILE A 109 10.59 -4.50 -18.38
N TYR A 110 10.21 -5.49 -17.57
CA TYR A 110 8.89 -5.58 -16.99
C TYR A 110 8.54 -4.33 -16.17
N GLU A 111 9.42 -3.89 -15.27
CA GLU A 111 9.18 -2.69 -14.48
C GLU A 111 9.23 -1.38 -15.31
N ARG A 112 9.94 -1.39 -16.44
CA ARG A 112 9.89 -0.26 -17.39
C ARG A 112 8.47 -0.13 -17.95
N ASP A 113 7.92 -1.25 -18.41
CA ASP A 113 6.62 -1.31 -19.07
C ASP A 113 5.50 -1.04 -18.06
N LEU A 114 5.59 -1.63 -16.86
CA LEU A 114 4.72 -1.33 -15.72
C LEU A 114 4.72 0.16 -15.35
N LYS A 115 5.88 0.82 -15.32
CA LYS A 115 5.95 2.25 -15.04
C LYS A 115 5.17 3.09 -16.08
N HIS A 116 5.19 2.70 -17.35
CA HIS A 116 4.43 3.40 -18.39
C HIS A 116 2.94 3.09 -18.30
N GLY A 117 2.57 1.80 -18.25
CA GLY A 117 1.16 1.38 -18.14
C GLY A 117 0.49 1.88 -16.87
N LEU A 118 1.18 1.88 -15.72
CA LEU A 118 0.64 2.38 -14.46
C LEU A 118 0.34 3.87 -14.58
N LYS A 119 1.28 4.66 -15.13
CA LYS A 119 1.08 6.09 -15.31
C LYS A 119 -0.15 6.39 -16.18
N GLU A 120 -0.33 5.62 -17.26
CA GLU A 120 -1.49 5.74 -18.14
C GLU A 120 -2.78 5.36 -17.42
N TYR A 121 -2.81 4.20 -16.74
CA TYR A 121 -3.99 3.75 -15.99
C TYR A 121 -4.40 4.73 -14.89
N LEU A 122 -3.45 5.25 -14.11
CA LEU A 122 -3.74 6.21 -13.03
C LEU A 122 -4.32 7.54 -13.54
N SER A 123 -4.21 7.85 -14.84
CA SER A 123 -4.84 9.04 -15.45
C SER A 123 -6.29 8.82 -15.89
N THR A 124 -6.82 7.62 -15.74
CA THR A 124 -8.20 7.27 -16.11
C THR A 124 -9.20 7.57 -14.99
N GLU A 125 -10.45 7.82 -15.36
CA GLU A 125 -11.56 7.92 -14.39
C GLU A 125 -11.73 6.61 -13.60
N GLU A 126 -11.54 5.46 -14.25
CA GLU A 126 -11.62 4.15 -13.59
C GLU A 126 -10.69 4.06 -12.37
N ALA A 127 -9.46 4.57 -12.49
CA ALA A 127 -8.51 4.60 -11.39
C ALA A 127 -8.92 5.59 -10.29
N MET A 128 -9.52 6.75 -10.64
CA MET A 128 -9.98 7.73 -9.64
C MET A 128 -11.19 7.24 -8.83
N GLU A 129 -12.13 6.58 -9.52
CA GLU A 129 -13.38 6.09 -8.94
C GLU A 129 -13.21 4.70 -8.31
N ARG A 130 -12.00 4.12 -8.33
CA ARG A 130 -11.75 2.78 -7.78
C ARG A 130 -12.18 2.68 -6.32
N LYS A 131 -11.94 3.73 -5.54
CA LYS A 131 -12.33 3.82 -4.12
C LYS A 131 -13.82 3.58 -3.89
N ASP A 132 -14.68 3.94 -4.86
CA ASP A 132 -16.13 3.86 -4.69
C ASP A 132 -16.65 2.41 -4.82
N LYS A 133 -15.80 1.50 -5.31
CA LYS A 133 -16.06 0.06 -5.39
C LYS A 133 -15.50 -0.73 -4.19
N ILE A 134 -14.76 -0.07 -3.31
CA ILE A 134 -14.06 -0.70 -2.19
C ILE A 134 -14.90 -0.58 -0.92
N VAL A 135 -15.08 -1.71 -0.24
CA VAL A 135 -15.62 -1.74 1.13
C VAL A 135 -14.43 -1.85 2.10
N PRO A 136 -14.15 -0.82 2.93
CA PRO A 136 -13.06 -0.88 3.90
C PRO A 136 -13.28 -1.97 4.95
N LEU A 137 -12.19 -2.57 5.41
CA LEU A 137 -12.20 -3.55 6.48
C LEU A 137 -12.16 -2.86 7.85
N ASN A 138 -12.64 -3.56 8.88
CA ASN A 138 -12.87 -3.01 10.22
C ASN A 138 -11.89 -3.51 11.28
N SER A 139 -10.94 -4.38 10.93
CA SER A 139 -9.91 -4.89 11.86
C SER A 139 -8.59 -5.17 11.15
N THR A 140 -7.47 -5.08 11.88
CA THR A 140 -6.14 -5.42 11.33
C THR A 140 -6.04 -6.89 10.96
N LYS A 141 -6.62 -7.78 11.77
CA LYS A 141 -6.76 -9.21 11.44
C LYS A 141 -7.47 -9.43 10.10
N GLY A 142 -8.63 -8.81 9.90
CA GLY A 142 -9.37 -8.94 8.64
C GLY A 142 -8.60 -8.36 7.46
N LEU A 143 -7.87 -7.27 7.66
CA LEU A 143 -7.00 -6.69 6.64
C LEU A 143 -5.83 -7.62 6.28
N SER A 144 -5.21 -8.26 7.27
CA SER A 144 -4.16 -9.26 7.04
C SER A 144 -4.70 -10.45 6.25
N GLU A 145 -5.82 -11.03 6.69
CA GLU A 145 -6.49 -12.13 5.99
C GLU A 145 -6.83 -11.75 4.53
N PHE A 146 -7.32 -10.53 4.29
CA PHE A 146 -7.57 -10.04 2.94
C PHE A 146 -6.30 -10.02 2.08
N ILE A 147 -5.22 -9.41 2.58
CA ILE A 147 -3.96 -9.29 1.81
C ILE A 147 -3.38 -10.69 1.51
N GLN A 148 -3.37 -11.60 2.48
CA GLN A 148 -2.90 -12.97 2.28
C GLN A 148 -3.75 -13.72 1.24
N ASN A 149 -5.08 -13.62 1.33
CA ASN A 149 -5.98 -14.31 0.42
C ASN A 149 -5.89 -13.77 -1.02
N ILE A 150 -5.84 -12.44 -1.19
CA ILE A 150 -5.77 -11.83 -2.51
C ILE A 150 -4.38 -12.03 -3.15
N HIS A 151 -3.30 -12.07 -2.35
CA HIS A 151 -1.97 -12.45 -2.83
C HIS A 151 -1.94 -13.93 -3.26
N ALA A 152 -2.48 -14.85 -2.45
CA ALA A 152 -2.58 -16.25 -2.84
C ALA A 152 -3.42 -16.47 -4.11
N GLU A 153 -4.44 -15.65 -4.34
CA GLU A 153 -5.20 -15.64 -5.61
C GLU A 153 -4.35 -15.11 -6.77
N TYR A 154 -3.69 -13.98 -6.58
CA TYR A 154 -2.79 -13.36 -7.54
C TYR A 154 -1.75 -14.37 -8.04
N MET A 155 -1.12 -15.13 -7.13
CA MET A 155 -0.12 -16.14 -7.43
C MET A 155 -0.61 -17.35 -8.25
N ARG A 156 -1.94 -17.56 -8.36
CA ARG A 156 -2.53 -18.66 -9.14
C ARG A 156 -2.90 -18.27 -10.57
N ARG A 157 -2.78 -16.98 -10.92
CA ARG A 157 -3.19 -16.47 -12.23
C ARG A 157 -1.99 -16.32 -13.16
N GLU A 158 -2.27 -16.21 -14.46
CA GLU A 158 -1.26 -15.72 -15.39
C GLU A 158 -1.00 -14.23 -15.12
N HIS A 159 0.26 -13.83 -15.23
CA HIS A 159 0.69 -12.48 -14.90
C HIS A 159 0.91 -11.65 -16.16
N SER A 160 0.34 -10.45 -16.16
CA SER A 160 0.58 -9.44 -17.17
C SER A 160 0.78 -8.08 -16.50
N VAL A 161 1.52 -7.18 -17.16
CA VAL A 161 1.71 -5.81 -16.67
C VAL A 161 0.36 -5.12 -16.39
N ALA A 162 -0.63 -5.33 -17.26
CA ALA A 162 -1.94 -4.70 -17.13
C ALA A 162 -2.73 -5.26 -15.93
N ASP A 163 -2.63 -6.56 -15.65
CA ASP A 163 -3.30 -7.16 -14.50
C ASP A 163 -2.63 -6.79 -13.19
N ASP A 164 -1.29 -6.80 -13.14
CA ASP A 164 -0.51 -6.33 -11.99
C ASP A 164 -0.91 -4.89 -11.62
N ILE A 165 -1.03 -3.99 -12.60
CA ILE A 165 -1.47 -2.60 -12.36
C ILE A 165 -2.82 -2.55 -11.65
N LYS A 166 -3.79 -3.38 -12.08
CA LYS A 166 -5.13 -3.41 -11.45
C LYS A 166 -5.04 -3.93 -10.02
N TYR A 167 -4.30 -5.00 -9.78
CA TYR A 167 -4.08 -5.53 -8.43
C TYR A 167 -3.39 -4.51 -7.52
N ILE A 168 -2.32 -3.87 -8.00
CA ILE A 168 -1.57 -2.85 -7.26
C ILE A 168 -2.49 -1.71 -6.84
N VAL A 169 -3.26 -1.13 -7.76
CA VAL A 169 -4.14 0.01 -7.47
C VAL A 169 -5.26 -0.41 -6.52
N ASP A 170 -5.90 -1.54 -6.78
CA ASP A 170 -7.01 -2.01 -5.96
C ASP A 170 -6.58 -2.29 -4.53
N VAL A 171 -5.58 -3.16 -4.36
CA VAL A 171 -5.12 -3.61 -3.04
C VAL A 171 -4.53 -2.46 -2.25
N CYS A 172 -3.70 -1.60 -2.85
CA CYS A 172 -3.14 -0.45 -2.13
C CYS A 172 -4.24 0.52 -1.68
N THR A 173 -5.24 0.77 -2.53
CA THR A 173 -6.38 1.62 -2.16
C THR A 173 -7.19 0.99 -1.03
N THR A 174 -7.48 -0.32 -1.11
CA THR A 174 -8.17 -1.06 -0.05
C THR A 174 -7.41 -1.02 1.28
N VAL A 175 -6.08 -1.18 1.25
CA VAL A 175 -5.24 -1.14 2.45
C VAL A 175 -5.32 0.24 3.11
N VAL A 176 -5.13 1.34 2.36
CA VAL A 176 -5.21 2.69 2.95
C VAL A 176 -6.61 2.97 3.51
N MET A 177 -7.66 2.68 2.75
CA MET A 177 -9.04 2.89 3.21
C MET A 177 -9.35 2.08 4.47
N SER A 178 -8.90 0.83 4.53
CA SER A 178 -9.11 -0.05 5.69
C SER A 178 -8.35 0.45 6.90
N ILE A 179 -7.09 0.86 6.78
CA ILE A 179 -6.30 1.42 7.90
C ILE A 179 -6.99 2.65 8.48
N LEU A 180 -7.42 3.59 7.64
CA LEU A 180 -8.11 4.80 8.08
C LEU A 180 -9.44 4.47 8.76
N ASN A 181 -10.19 3.51 8.21
CA ASN A 181 -11.44 3.06 8.79
C ASN A 181 -11.26 2.34 10.14
N ILE A 182 -10.25 1.49 10.28
CA ILE A 182 -9.90 0.83 11.54
C ILE A 182 -9.55 1.87 12.61
N ILE A 183 -8.74 2.87 12.27
CA ILE A 183 -8.41 3.98 13.18
C ILE A 183 -9.68 4.74 13.56
N LYS A 184 -10.51 5.10 12.57
CA LYS A 184 -11.78 5.79 12.81
C LYS A 184 -12.64 5.01 13.82
N ILE A 185 -12.89 3.72 13.58
CA ILE A 185 -13.69 2.87 14.47
C ILE A 185 -13.05 2.75 15.87
N SER A 186 -11.72 2.57 15.93
CA SER A 186 -11.02 2.35 17.19
C SER A 186 -11.04 3.58 18.10
N TYR A 187 -11.08 4.79 17.52
CA TYR A 187 -10.92 6.04 18.28
C TYR A 187 -12.16 6.96 18.29
N GLU A 188 -13.14 6.78 17.39
CA GLU A 188 -14.48 7.38 17.54
C GLU A 188 -15.25 6.73 18.70
N ASN A 189 -15.10 5.41 18.88
CA ASN A 189 -15.71 4.69 20.01
C ASN A 189 -15.12 5.11 21.37
N VAL A 190 -13.90 5.63 21.40
CA VAL A 190 -13.26 6.13 22.62
C VAL A 190 -13.75 7.54 22.96
N ALA A 191 -13.91 8.42 21.96
CA ALA A 191 -14.47 9.76 22.16
C ALA A 191 -15.91 9.72 22.69
N LEU A 192 -16.73 8.77 22.21
CA LEU A 192 -18.08 8.54 22.74
C LEU A 192 -18.04 8.02 24.18
N LYS A 193 -17.16 7.07 24.52
CA LYS A 193 -17.07 6.54 25.89
C LYS A 193 -16.60 7.58 26.93
N VAL A 194 -15.79 8.56 26.54
CA VAL A 194 -15.36 9.65 27.44
C VAL A 194 -16.45 10.71 27.63
N GLN A 195 -17.39 10.88 26.69
CA GLN A 195 -18.52 11.80 26.84
C GLN A 195 -19.66 11.26 27.74
N TYR A 196 -19.67 9.95 28.03
CA TYR A 196 -20.67 9.30 28.89
C TYR A 196 -20.09 8.77 30.22
N ALA A 197 -18.91 9.23 30.63
CA ALA A 197 -18.29 8.95 31.92
C ALA A 197 -18.18 10.24 32.75
#